data_AF-A0A7S0UAU4-F1
#
_entry.id   AF-A0A7S0UAU4-F1
#
_cell.length_a   1.000
_cell.length_b   1.000
_cell.length_c   1.000
_cell.angle_alpha   90.00
_cell.angle_beta   90.00
_cell.angle_gamma   90.00
#
_symmetry.space_group_name_H-M   'P 1'
#
loop_
_entity.id
_entity.type
_entity.pdbx_description
1 polymer ?
#
loop_
_entity_poly.entity_id
_entity_poly.type
_entity_poly.pdbx_seq_one_letter_code
_entity_poly.pdbx_strand_id
1 'polypeptide(L)'
;EIVGSPLAAMLANDGADVFSIDISSIYLMQRGKITDCKMSTEECVKAADIIITGVPTKDYRLDTSWIAPNTVVMNVSHFKNVDEAELLKIPGVKYVPLVGKVTVAMLERNLIRLIENFAQG
;
A
#
# COMPACT_ATOMS: atom_id res chain seq x y z
N GLU A 1 -14.05 1.20 -2.97
CA GLU A 1 -12.63 1.31 -3.38
C GLU A 1 -12.28 2.81 -3.45
N ILE A 2 -11.58 3.36 -2.44
CA ILE A 2 -11.37 4.84 -2.36
C ILE A 2 -9.89 5.22 -2.47
N VAL A 3 -8.96 4.32 -2.11
CA VAL A 3 -7.52 4.66 -1.97
C VAL A 3 -6.56 3.72 -2.71
N GLY A 4 -6.92 2.45 -2.96
CA GLY A 4 -5.99 1.45 -3.51
C GLY A 4 -5.51 1.77 -4.93
N SER A 5 -6.43 1.83 -5.88
CA SER A 5 -6.10 2.12 -7.29
C SER A 5 -5.42 3.48 -7.52
N PRO A 6 -5.86 4.60 -6.91
CA PRO A 6 -5.15 5.88 -7.02
C PRO A 6 -3.72 5.84 -6.44
N LEU A 7 -3.52 5.16 -5.31
CA LEU A 7 -2.20 5.01 -4.70
C LEU A 7 -1.27 4.17 -5.59
N ALA A 8 -1.76 3.07 -6.13
CA ALA A 8 -1.00 2.22 -7.05
C ALA A 8 -0.57 2.97 -8.31
N ALA A 9 -1.49 3.76 -8.89
CA ALA A 9 -1.18 4.62 -10.04
C ALA A 9 -0.12 5.68 -9.71
N MET A 10 -0.21 6.32 -8.53
CA MET A 10 0.76 7.33 -8.09
C MET A 10 2.17 6.73 -7.96
N LEU A 11 2.30 5.58 -7.29
CA LEU A 11 3.58 4.89 -7.14
C LEU A 11 4.15 4.43 -8.48
N ALA A 12 3.30 3.92 -9.37
CA ALA A 12 3.72 3.50 -10.71
C ALA A 12 4.21 4.69 -11.56
N ASN A 13 3.61 5.87 -11.39
CA ASN A 13 4.05 7.09 -12.05
C ASN A 13 5.37 7.63 -11.49
N ASP A 14 5.64 7.40 -10.20
CA ASP A 14 6.93 7.68 -9.57
C ASP A 14 8.02 6.65 -9.92
N GLY A 15 7.68 5.65 -10.75
CA GLY A 15 8.63 4.72 -11.36
C GLY A 15 8.72 3.35 -10.69
N ALA A 16 7.84 3.04 -9.74
CA ALA A 16 7.74 1.70 -9.18
C ALA A 16 7.00 0.74 -10.13
N ASP A 17 7.32 -0.55 -10.02
CA ASP A 17 6.49 -1.62 -10.57
C ASP A 17 5.48 -2.02 -9.49
N VAL A 18 4.18 -1.84 -9.77
CA VAL A 18 3.14 -2.02 -8.74
C VAL A 18 2.22 -3.17 -9.10
N PHE A 19 2.23 -4.22 -8.27
CA PHE A 19 1.20 -5.26 -8.28
C PHE A 19 -0.03 -4.76 -7.53
N SER A 20 -1.05 -4.32 -8.25
CA SER A 20 -2.35 -3.91 -7.69
C SER A 20 -3.25 -5.14 -7.58
N ILE A 21 -3.56 -5.56 -6.35
CA ILE A 21 -4.30 -6.78 -6.05
C ILE A 21 -5.69 -6.42 -5.52
N ASP A 22 -6.72 -6.96 -6.18
CA ASP A 22 -8.12 -6.95 -5.72
C ASP A 22 -8.62 -8.40 -5.56
N ILE A 23 -9.83 -8.58 -5.05
CA ILE A 23 -10.47 -9.87 -4.78
C ILE A 23 -10.48 -10.78 -6.01
N SER A 24 -10.68 -10.21 -7.20
CA SER A 24 -10.86 -10.97 -8.45
C SER A 24 -9.80 -10.72 -9.52
N SER A 25 -8.83 -9.85 -9.27
CA SER A 25 -7.89 -9.43 -10.32
C SER A 25 -6.56 -8.97 -9.73
N ILE A 26 -5.50 -9.19 -10.51
CA ILE A 26 -4.18 -8.64 -10.23
C ILE A 26 -3.73 -7.89 -11.47
N TYR A 27 -3.35 -6.64 -11.29
CA TYR A 27 -2.81 -5.79 -12.35
C TYR A 27 -1.36 -5.45 -12.05
N LEU A 28 -0.52 -5.44 -13.08
CA LEU A 28 0.79 -4.81 -13.05
C LEU A 28 0.65 -3.38 -13.60
N MET A 29 1.00 -2.40 -12.78
CA MET A 29 1.00 -0.98 -13.14
C MET A 29 2.42 -0.45 -13.23
N GLN A 30 2.77 0.15 -14.37
CA GLN A 30 4.09 0.70 -14.65
C GLN A 30 3.97 1.98 -15.48
N ARG A 31 4.39 3.14 -14.95
CA ARG A 31 4.48 4.44 -15.68
C ARG A 31 3.27 4.73 -16.60
N GLY A 32 2.06 4.69 -16.04
CA GLY A 32 0.82 4.96 -16.78
C GLY A 32 0.28 3.82 -17.64
N LYS A 33 0.92 2.63 -17.63
CA LYS A 33 0.39 1.41 -18.25
C LYS A 33 -0.16 0.47 -17.19
N ILE A 34 -1.29 -0.15 -17.50
CA ILE A 34 -1.95 -1.16 -16.67
C ILE A 34 -2.11 -2.41 -17.52
N THR A 35 -1.63 -3.54 -17.02
CA THR A 35 -1.73 -4.84 -17.71
C THR A 35 -2.17 -5.92 -16.74
N ASP A 36 -2.96 -6.89 -17.22
CA ASP A 36 -3.30 -8.07 -16.41
C ASP A 36 -2.03 -8.82 -15.99
N CYS A 37 -1.94 -9.12 -14.71
CA CYS A 37 -0.86 -9.93 -14.15
C CYS A 37 -1.32 -11.38 -14.02
N LYS A 38 -0.48 -12.32 -14.46
CA LYS A 38 -0.75 -13.77 -14.36
C LYS A 38 -0.17 -14.40 -13.10
N MET A 39 0.60 -13.65 -12.32
CA MET A 39 1.15 -14.11 -11.06
C MET A 39 0.02 -14.28 -10.04
N SER A 40 0.20 -15.22 -9.13
CA SER A 40 -0.62 -15.35 -7.92
C SER A 40 -0.27 -14.26 -6.90
N THR A 41 -1.18 -14.02 -5.96
CA THR A 41 -0.94 -13.11 -4.83
C THR A 41 0.34 -13.45 -4.07
N GLU A 42 0.61 -14.74 -3.84
CA GLU A 42 1.82 -15.21 -3.15
C GLU A 42 3.09 -14.82 -3.92
N GLU A 43 3.13 -15.04 -5.24
CA GLU A 43 4.27 -14.68 -6.08
C GLU A 43 4.50 -13.16 -6.10
N CYS A 44 3.43 -12.37 -6.16
CA CYS A 44 3.54 -10.90 -6.09
C CYS A 44 4.11 -10.45 -4.75
N VAL A 45 3.64 -11.04 -3.64
CA VAL A 45 4.11 -10.68 -2.29
C VAL A 45 5.58 -11.05 -2.10
N LYS A 46 6.00 -12.23 -2.57
CA LYS A 46 7.41 -12.67 -2.51
C LYS A 46 8.34 -11.80 -3.35
N ALA A 47 7.85 -11.21 -4.44
CA ALA A 47 8.61 -10.34 -5.32
C ALA A 47 8.67 -8.87 -4.85
N ALA A 48 7.88 -8.48 -3.83
CA ALA A 48 7.71 -7.09 -3.45
C ALA A 48 8.72 -6.63 -2.38
N ASP A 49 9.42 -5.52 -2.67
CA ASP A 49 10.23 -4.80 -1.68
C ASP A 49 9.38 -3.98 -0.70
N ILE A 50 8.18 -3.57 -1.15
CA ILE A 50 7.22 -2.78 -0.38
C ILE A 50 5.84 -3.39 -0.52
N ILE A 51 5.18 -3.66 0.60
CA ILE A 51 3.81 -4.20 0.65
C ILE A 51 2.91 -3.18 1.35
N ILE A 52 1.84 -2.77 0.67
CA ILE A 52 0.80 -1.90 1.24
C ILE A 52 -0.51 -2.68 1.28
N THR A 53 -1.04 -2.90 2.48
CA THR A 53 -2.32 -3.58 2.68
C THR A 53 -3.37 -2.64 3.26
N GLY A 54 -4.59 -2.71 2.73
CA GLY A 54 -5.68 -1.80 3.04
C GLY A 54 -7.05 -2.47 3.00
N VAL A 55 -7.10 -3.79 3.27
CA VAL A 55 -8.31 -4.60 3.12
C VAL A 55 -9.29 -4.28 4.26
N PRO A 56 -10.52 -3.80 3.96
CA PRO A 56 -11.45 -3.28 4.95
C PRO A 56 -12.31 -4.40 5.60
N THR A 57 -11.72 -5.55 5.91
CA THR A 57 -12.38 -6.60 6.70
C THR A 57 -11.48 -7.10 7.83
N LYS A 58 -12.11 -7.54 8.93
CA LYS A 58 -11.44 -8.18 10.06
C LYS A 58 -10.91 -9.57 9.72
N ASP A 59 -11.47 -10.21 8.70
CA ASP A 59 -11.21 -11.62 8.37
C ASP A 59 -9.96 -11.79 7.50
N TYR A 60 -9.49 -10.70 6.89
CA TYR A 60 -8.31 -10.73 6.04
C TYR A 60 -7.01 -10.65 6.86
N ARG A 61 -6.11 -11.59 6.63
CA ARG A 61 -4.72 -11.56 7.11
C ARG A 61 -3.79 -11.89 5.94
N LEU A 62 -2.80 -11.04 5.72
CA LEU A 62 -1.68 -11.33 4.84
C LEU A 62 -0.81 -12.39 5.51
N ASP A 63 -0.47 -13.43 4.76
CA ASP A 63 0.42 -14.49 5.22
C ASP A 63 1.85 -13.95 5.32
N THR A 64 2.40 -13.95 6.55
CA THR A 64 3.73 -13.44 6.84
C THR A 64 4.84 -14.33 6.27
N SER A 65 4.54 -15.60 5.95
CA SER A 65 5.51 -16.51 5.33
C SER A 65 5.88 -16.15 3.89
N TRP A 66 5.07 -15.32 3.23
CA TRP A 66 5.32 -14.85 1.86
C TRP A 66 6.25 -13.63 1.81
N ILE A 67 6.50 -12.99 2.95
CA ILE A 67 7.21 -11.71 3.02
C ILE A 67 8.71 -11.95 3.05
N ALA A 68 9.43 -11.31 2.13
CA ALA A 68 10.88 -11.41 2.04
C ALA A 68 11.60 -10.61 3.16
N PRO A 69 12.85 -10.97 3.49
CA PRO A 69 13.68 -10.15 4.36
C PRO A 69 13.89 -8.74 3.80
N ASN A 70 14.04 -7.75 4.69
CA ASN A 70 14.19 -6.32 4.36
C ASN A 70 12.98 -5.65 3.69
N THR A 71 11.84 -6.33 3.57
CA THR A 71 10.61 -5.73 3.01
C THR A 71 10.03 -4.65 3.94
N VAL A 72 9.52 -3.57 3.36
CA VAL A 72 8.73 -2.56 4.07
C VAL A 72 7.26 -2.92 3.98
N VAL A 73 6.59 -3.05 5.11
CA VAL A 73 5.16 -3.38 5.17
C VAL A 73 4.39 -2.25 5.81
N MET A 74 3.34 -1.80 5.14
CA MET A 74 2.47 -0.73 5.60
C MET A 74 1.02 -1.21 5.66
N ASN A 75 0.38 -1.05 6.82
CA ASN A 75 -1.05 -1.28 6.97
C ASN A 75 -1.79 0.07 6.97
N VAL A 76 -2.60 0.29 5.93
CA VAL A 76 -3.47 1.46 5.79
C VAL A 76 -4.92 1.16 6.14
N SER A 77 -5.25 -0.10 6.48
CA SER A 77 -6.56 -0.50 6.96
C SER A 77 -6.76 -0.13 8.42
N HIS A 78 -8.02 0.12 8.80
CA HIS A 78 -8.42 0.19 10.21
C HIS A 78 -8.36 -1.16 10.91
N PHE A 79 -8.36 -2.26 10.15
CA PHE A 79 -8.21 -3.62 10.68
C PHE A 79 -6.76 -4.07 10.64
N LYS A 80 -6.41 -5.01 11.53
CA LYS A 80 -5.07 -5.60 11.57
C LYS A 80 -4.90 -6.56 10.40
N ASN A 81 -4.48 -6.10 9.23
CA ASN A 81 -4.30 -6.98 8.07
C ASN A 81 -3.02 -7.85 8.16
N VAL A 82 -2.13 -7.58 9.10
CA VAL A 82 -0.90 -8.36 9.32
C VAL A 82 -0.77 -8.75 10.78
N ASP A 83 -0.11 -9.87 11.03
CA ASP A 83 0.37 -10.22 12.37
C ASP A 83 1.73 -9.54 12.61
N GLU A 84 1.71 -8.47 13.41
CA GLU A 84 2.91 -7.69 13.74
C GLU A 84 3.96 -8.52 14.48
N ALA A 85 3.55 -9.45 15.36
CA ALA A 85 4.48 -10.22 16.15
C ALA A 85 5.27 -11.20 15.28
N GLU A 86 4.63 -11.82 14.29
CA GLU A 86 5.32 -12.69 13.33
C GLU A 86 6.12 -11.88 12.29
N LEU A 87 5.56 -10.76 11.83
CA LEU A 87 6.20 -9.89 10.84
C LEU A 87 7.55 -9.35 11.33
N LEU A 88 7.63 -8.93 12.60
CA LEU A 88 8.85 -8.38 13.19
C LEU A 88 9.94 -9.43 13.45
N LYS A 89 9.64 -10.73 13.34
CA LYS A 89 10.67 -11.78 13.39
C LYS A 89 11.45 -11.89 12.08
N ILE A 90 10.91 -11.40 10.98
CA ILE A 90 11.54 -11.47 9.67
C ILE A 90 12.73 -10.48 9.63
N PRO A 91 13.95 -10.93 9.27
CA PRO A 91 15.13 -10.08 9.32
C PRO A 91 15.00 -8.82 8.46
N GLY A 92 15.27 -7.67 9.07
CA GLY A 92 15.34 -6.38 8.37
C GLY A 92 13.99 -5.78 7.95
N VAL A 93 12.88 -6.47 8.22
CA VAL A 93 11.54 -5.94 7.89
C VAL A 93 11.26 -4.67 8.68
N LYS A 94 10.64 -3.70 8.01
CA LYS A 94 10.16 -2.46 8.63
C LYS A 94 8.65 -2.43 8.54
N TYR A 95 7.99 -2.27 9.68
CA TYR A 95 6.54 -2.24 9.74
C TYR A 95 6.01 -0.86 10.11
N VAL A 96 5.01 -0.39 9.36
CA VAL A 96 4.26 0.84 9.60
C VAL A 96 2.81 0.49 9.93
N PRO A 97 2.42 0.45 11.23
CA PRO A 97 1.15 -0.14 11.65
C PRO A 97 -0.10 0.69 11.33
N LEU A 98 -0.01 2.02 11.36
CA LEU A 98 -1.16 2.90 11.23
C LEU A 98 -0.74 4.24 10.61
N VAL A 99 -1.40 4.60 9.51
CA VAL A 99 -1.17 5.90 8.82
C VAL A 99 -2.07 7.03 9.31
N GLY A 100 -3.01 6.77 10.23
CA GLY A 100 -4.07 7.73 10.60
C GLY A 100 -3.57 9.11 11.04
N LYS A 101 -2.50 9.19 11.83
CA LYS A 101 -1.90 10.49 12.23
C LYS A 101 -1.31 11.24 11.03
N VAL A 102 -0.68 10.52 10.11
CA VAL A 102 -0.14 11.09 8.86
C VAL A 102 -1.29 11.57 7.98
N THR A 103 -2.41 10.84 7.91
CA THR A 103 -3.61 11.26 7.18
C THR A 103 -4.13 12.60 7.67
N VAL A 104 -4.25 12.80 9.00
CA VAL A 104 -4.70 14.07 9.58
C VAL A 104 -3.74 15.22 9.21
N ALA A 105 -2.44 15.01 9.40
CA ALA A 105 -1.43 16.02 9.05
C ALA A 105 -1.45 16.37 7.55
N MET A 106 -1.68 15.38 6.68
CA MET A 106 -1.80 15.60 5.23
C MET A 106 -3.07 16.37 4.86
N LEU A 107 -4.18 16.14 5.57
CA LEU A 107 -5.42 16.92 5.39
C LEU A 107 -5.22 18.38 5.80
N GLU A 108 -4.59 18.65 6.94
CA GLU A 108 -4.29 20.02 7.40
C GLU A 108 -3.36 20.74 6.42
N ARG A 109 -2.32 20.07 5.93
CA ARG A 109 -1.44 20.60 4.89
C ARG A 109 -2.20 20.89 3.59
N ASN A 110 -3.10 20.00 3.18
CA ASN A 110 -3.92 20.20 1.99
C ASN A 110 -4.89 21.37 2.16
N LEU A 111 -5.42 21.61 3.36
CA LEU A 111 -6.26 22.77 3.66
C LEU A 111 -5.48 24.10 3.50
N ILE A 112 -4.26 24.18 4.07
CA ILE A 112 -3.42 25.38 3.92
C ILE A 112 -3.14 25.65 2.44
N ARG A 113 -2.77 24.61 1.67
CA ARG A 113 -2.54 24.72 0.22
C ARG A 113 -3.77 25.21 -0.55
N LEU A 114 -4.96 24.76 -0.17
CA LEU A 114 -6.20 25.23 -0.79
C LEU A 114 -6.39 26.74 -0.55
N ILE A 115 -6.22 27.19 0.69
CA ILE A 115 -6.33 28.61 1.04
C ILE A 115 -5.32 29.46 0.24
N GLU A 116 -4.07 29.02 0.17
CA GLU A 116 -3.02 29.72 -0.61
C GLU A 116 -3.38 29.82 -2.09
N ASN A 117 -3.87 28.74 -2.70
CA ASN A 117 -4.25 28.72 -4.11
C ASN A 117 -5.46 29.63 -4.42
N PHE A 118 -6.45 29.68 -3.52
CA PHE A 118 -7.64 30.53 -3.70
C PHE A 118 -7.40 31.99 -3.32
N ALA A 119 -6.40 32.28 -2.47
CA ALA A 119 -6.01 33.64 -2.14
C ALA A 119 -5.12 34.31 -3.21
N GLN A 120 -4.53 33.51 -4.11
CA GLN A 120 -3.71 33.99 -5.24
C GLN A 120 -4.49 34.16 -6.55
N GLY A 121 -5.77 33.75 -6.59
CA GLY A 121 -6.69 33.99 -7.71
C GLY A 121 -7.56 35.22 -7.47
#